data_AF-C9RC53-F1
#
_entry.id   AF-C9RC53-F1
#
_cell.length_a   1.000
_cell.length_b   1.000
_cell.length_c   1.000
_cell.angle_alpha   90.00
_cell.angle_beta   90.00
_cell.angle_gamma   90.00
#
_symmetry.space_group_name_H-M   'P 1'
#
loop_
_entity.id
_entity.type
_entity.pdbx_description
1 polymer ?
#
loop_
_entity_poly.entity_id
_entity_poly.type
_entity_poly.pdbx_seq_one_letter_code
_entity_poly.pdbx_strand_id
1 'polypeptide(L)'
;MGYTHYWYREKEISRKEFAAIVGDFKKLLPKFEEAGVKLAGPMGEGEPVINEDEVAFNGAVDCGHPAGYELVIPWPAPGAGGVFAGEPVVGTWSAGHLLATRACPGDCSYESFVFPRVHVPHEWERPDERGRWFGFCKTAFRPYDLAVTAFLLVAKRHLGDRIAVATDGEDEHWFDAKLLCQLELGYGLEYAVVEGELVRY
;
A
#
# COMPACT_ATOMS: atom_id res chain seq x y z
N MET A 1 -6.41 -15.50 2.22
CA MET A 1 -7.35 -14.43 1.85
C MET A 1 -7.07 -13.23 2.72
N GLY A 2 -7.19 -12.02 2.20
CA GLY A 2 -6.96 -10.76 2.90
C GLY A 2 -6.96 -9.64 1.86
N TYR A 3 -7.28 -8.42 2.27
CA TYR A 3 -7.28 -7.26 1.39
C TYR A 3 -5.88 -7.03 0.79
N THR A 4 -5.78 -7.04 -0.54
CA THR A 4 -4.51 -7.09 -1.29
C THR A 4 -4.42 -6.01 -2.36
N HIS A 5 -3.19 -5.55 -2.60
CA HIS A 5 -2.82 -4.76 -3.77
C HIS A 5 -1.83 -5.52 -4.64
N TYR A 6 -1.97 -5.37 -5.95
CA TYR A 6 -1.21 -6.07 -6.96
C TYR A 6 -0.53 -5.09 -7.90
N TRP A 7 0.58 -5.49 -8.49
CA TRP A 7 1.18 -4.75 -9.58
C TRP A 7 1.88 -5.66 -10.57
N TYR A 8 1.92 -5.20 -11.82
CA TYR A 8 2.75 -5.76 -12.88
C TYR A 8 3.66 -4.67 -13.40
N ARG A 9 4.98 -4.82 -13.29
CA ARG A 9 5.95 -3.79 -13.74
C ARG A 9 7.05 -4.32 -14.66
N GLU A 10 7.66 -3.45 -15.43
CA GLU A 10 8.91 -3.80 -16.15
C GLU A 10 9.98 -4.37 -15.20
N LYS A 11 10.85 -5.25 -15.70
CA LYS A 11 11.85 -5.95 -14.88
C LYS A 11 12.79 -5.00 -14.15
N GLU A 12 13.30 -3.99 -14.84
CA GLU A 12 14.24 -3.02 -14.30
C GLU A 12 13.69 -1.62 -14.52
N ILE A 13 13.57 -0.87 -13.43
CA ILE A 13 13.27 0.56 -13.46
C ILE A 13 14.61 1.32 -13.50
N SER A 14 14.71 2.35 -14.35
CA SER A 14 15.93 3.14 -14.41
C SER A 14 16.24 3.81 -13.07
N ARG A 15 17.52 3.94 -12.71
CA ARG A 15 17.95 4.59 -11.45
C ARG A 15 17.32 5.97 -11.26
N LYS A 16 17.24 6.75 -12.35
CA LYS A 16 16.65 8.09 -12.33
C LYS A 16 15.17 8.07 -11.94
N GLU A 17 14.39 7.15 -12.52
CA GLU A 17 12.96 7.05 -12.24
C GLU A 17 12.70 6.45 -10.87
N PHE A 18 13.47 5.45 -10.47
CA PHE A 18 13.36 4.88 -9.13
C PHE A 18 13.73 5.90 -8.04
N ALA A 19 14.78 6.70 -8.26
CA ALA A 19 15.13 7.79 -7.36
C ALA A 19 14.02 8.86 -7.28
N ALA A 20 13.30 9.12 -8.38
CA ALA A 20 12.14 10.02 -8.37
C ALA A 20 10.96 9.45 -7.58
N ILE A 21 10.66 8.16 -7.75
CA ILE A 21 9.64 7.44 -6.96
C ILE A 21 9.98 7.50 -5.46
N VAL A 22 11.21 7.13 -5.11
CA VAL A 22 11.71 7.15 -3.72
C VAL A 22 11.70 8.57 -3.16
N GLY A 23 12.10 9.56 -3.95
CA GLY A 23 12.13 10.96 -3.55
C GLY A 23 10.74 11.51 -3.22
N ASP A 24 9.74 11.19 -4.03
CA ASP A 24 8.35 11.57 -3.76
C ASP A 24 7.76 10.79 -2.59
N PHE A 25 7.99 9.48 -2.51
CA PHE A 25 7.53 8.68 -1.37
C PHE A 25 8.11 9.16 -0.04
N LYS A 26 9.40 9.55 -0.01
CA LYS A 26 10.05 10.11 1.19
C LYS A 26 9.38 11.37 1.73
N LYS A 27 8.79 12.20 0.85
CA LYS A 27 8.05 13.40 1.28
C LYS A 27 6.77 13.07 2.04
N LEU A 28 6.21 11.87 1.83
CA LEU A 28 4.98 11.42 2.48
C LEU A 28 5.22 10.81 3.87
N LEU A 29 6.46 10.40 4.19
CA LEU A 29 6.79 9.71 5.45
C LEU A 29 6.34 10.50 6.71
N PRO A 30 6.57 11.81 6.83
CA PRO A 30 6.10 12.57 7.99
C PRO A 30 4.56 12.54 8.13
N LYS A 31 3.83 12.47 7.01
CA LYS A 31 2.37 12.45 7.01
C LYS A 31 1.79 11.11 7.43
N PHE A 32 2.49 10.01 7.13
CA PHE A 32 2.14 8.72 7.70
C PHE A 32 2.28 8.74 9.22
N GLU A 33 3.38 9.30 9.74
CA GLU A 33 3.60 9.42 11.18
C GLU A 33 2.56 10.34 11.86
N GLU A 34 2.25 11.50 11.26
CA GLU A 34 1.17 12.40 11.72
C GLU A 34 -0.20 11.69 11.76
N ALA A 35 -0.45 10.76 10.84
CA ALA A 35 -1.66 9.93 10.80
C ALA A 35 -1.61 8.72 11.76
N GLY A 36 -0.57 8.58 12.59
CA GLY A 36 -0.38 7.43 13.48
C GLY A 36 0.14 6.17 12.80
N VAL A 37 0.57 6.26 11.54
CA VAL A 37 1.08 5.12 10.75
C VAL A 37 2.60 5.02 10.91
N LYS A 38 3.03 4.20 11.87
CA LYS A 38 4.44 3.85 12.05
C LYS A 38 4.85 2.73 11.07
N LEU A 39 5.73 3.06 10.13
CA LEU A 39 6.37 2.07 9.25
C LEU A 39 7.56 1.44 9.97
N ALA A 40 7.79 0.17 9.69
CA ALA A 40 8.94 -0.59 10.15
C ALA A 40 9.60 -1.32 8.98
N GLY A 41 10.72 -1.99 9.25
CA GLY A 41 11.36 -2.91 8.31
C GLY A 41 10.41 -4.00 7.79
N PRO A 42 10.80 -4.76 6.76
CA PRO A 42 9.94 -5.77 6.13
C PRO A 42 9.35 -6.79 7.10
N MET A 43 10.08 -7.12 8.17
CA MET A 43 9.66 -8.05 9.21
C MET A 43 8.78 -7.39 10.30
N GLY A 44 8.39 -6.12 10.14
CA GLY A 44 7.59 -5.38 11.13
C GLY A 44 8.42 -4.80 12.29
N GLU A 45 9.75 -4.91 12.22
CA GLU A 45 10.70 -4.45 13.22
C GLU A 45 11.78 -3.57 12.56
N GLY A 46 12.41 -2.69 13.35
CA GLY A 46 13.46 -1.80 12.88
C GLY A 46 12.99 -0.78 11.84
N GLU A 47 13.95 -0.15 11.16
CA GLU A 47 13.68 0.90 10.16
C GLU A 47 13.26 0.32 8.81
N PRO A 48 12.36 1.00 8.07
CA PRO A 48 12.04 0.63 6.69
C PRO A 48 13.26 0.80 5.78
N VAL A 49 13.37 -0.06 4.75
CA VAL A 49 14.38 0.07 3.70
C VAL A 49 13.83 1.04 2.65
N ILE A 50 14.40 2.24 2.55
CA ILE A 50 13.97 3.26 1.58
C ILE A 50 15.20 3.91 0.92
N ASN A 51 15.71 3.27 -0.13
CA ASN A 51 16.91 3.69 -0.85
C ASN A 51 16.75 3.59 -2.38
N GLU A 52 17.82 3.80 -3.14
CA GLU A 52 17.78 3.84 -4.61
C GLU A 52 17.72 2.45 -5.29
N ASP A 53 17.82 1.37 -4.53
CA ASP A 53 17.76 0.01 -5.04
C ASP A 53 16.53 -0.76 -4.58
N GLU A 54 15.93 -0.38 -3.45
CA GLU A 54 14.73 -1.02 -2.91
C GLU A 54 13.91 -0.10 -2.00
N VAL A 55 12.59 -0.25 -2.07
CA VAL A 55 11.66 0.18 -1.03
C VAL A 55 11.01 -1.07 -0.44
N ALA A 56 11.26 -1.31 0.84
CA ALA A 56 10.69 -2.44 1.56
C ALA A 56 10.34 -2.07 3.01
N PHE A 57 9.08 -2.31 3.39
CA PHE A 57 8.55 -1.94 4.71
C PHE A 57 7.35 -2.80 5.09
N ASN A 58 6.93 -2.66 6.35
CA ASN A 58 5.71 -3.24 6.90
C ASN A 58 5.12 -2.27 7.93
N GLY A 59 3.95 -2.58 8.49
CA GLY A 59 3.51 -1.94 9.72
C GLY A 59 4.37 -2.40 10.91
N ALA A 60 4.53 -1.53 11.91
CA ALA A 60 5.27 -1.89 13.12
C ALA A 60 4.54 -2.95 13.95
N VAL A 61 5.26 -3.97 14.43
CA VAL A 61 4.73 -4.91 15.44
C VAL A 61 4.46 -4.16 16.74
N ASP A 62 5.43 -3.38 17.21
CA ASP A 62 5.27 -2.48 18.36
C ASP A 62 4.81 -1.10 17.88
N CYS A 63 3.54 -1.03 17.48
CA CYS A 63 2.92 0.17 16.94
C CYS A 63 2.32 1.11 18.00
N GLY A 64 2.11 0.62 19.23
CA GLY A 64 1.51 1.40 20.32
C GLY A 64 -0.01 1.63 20.20
N HIS A 65 -0.68 1.05 19.19
CA HIS A 65 -2.14 1.13 19.06
C HIS A 65 -2.87 0.21 20.05
N PRO A 66 -4.14 0.49 20.39
CA PRO A 66 -4.92 -0.34 21.29
C PRO A 66 -5.06 -1.79 20.79
N ALA A 67 -4.76 -2.75 21.67
CA ALA A 67 -4.93 -4.19 21.43
C ALA A 67 -6.28 -4.72 21.96
N GLY A 68 -7.33 -3.90 21.91
CA GLY A 68 -8.60 -4.16 22.60
C GLY A 68 -9.60 -5.06 21.86
N TYR A 69 -9.26 -5.51 20.65
CA TYR A 69 -10.13 -6.30 19.79
C TYR A 69 -9.31 -7.25 18.91
N GLU A 70 -9.93 -8.33 18.46
CA GLU A 70 -9.34 -9.24 17.49
C GLU A 70 -9.79 -8.89 16.06
N LEU A 71 -8.87 -9.04 15.10
CA LEU A 71 -9.19 -8.92 13.67
C LEU A 71 -8.99 -10.26 12.97
N VAL A 72 -10.08 -10.86 12.51
CA VAL A 72 -10.08 -12.07 11.70
C VAL A 72 -10.36 -11.67 10.26
N ILE A 73 -9.40 -11.91 9.37
CA ILE A 73 -9.45 -11.60 7.92
C ILE A 73 -10.19 -10.28 7.64
N PRO A 74 -9.67 -9.14 8.15
CA PRO A 74 -10.32 -7.86 8.00
C PRO A 74 -10.42 -7.45 6.53
N TRP A 75 -11.54 -6.80 6.21
CA TRP A 75 -11.86 -6.31 4.87
C TRP A 75 -12.47 -4.90 4.97
N PRO A 76 -12.14 -3.95 4.08
CA PRO A 76 -12.76 -2.62 4.12
C PRO A 76 -14.25 -2.70 3.79
N ALA A 77 -15.07 -2.03 4.60
CA ALA A 77 -16.49 -1.84 4.32
C ALA A 77 -16.70 -0.79 3.21
N PRO A 78 -17.89 -0.74 2.58
CA PRO A 78 -18.26 0.41 1.76
C PRO A 78 -18.14 1.72 2.55
N GLY A 79 -17.52 2.73 1.96
CA GLY A 79 -17.17 4.02 2.55
C GLY A 79 -15.97 4.01 3.49
N ALA A 80 -15.22 2.90 3.60
CA ALA A 80 -14.12 2.81 4.55
C ALA A 80 -12.93 3.71 4.18
N GLY A 81 -12.37 4.37 5.19
CA GLY A 81 -11.24 5.29 5.03
C GLY A 81 -10.69 5.79 6.37
N GLY A 82 -9.62 6.56 6.31
CA GLY A 82 -8.90 7.03 7.49
C GLY A 82 -8.06 5.95 8.19
N VAL A 83 -7.46 6.36 9.30
CA VAL A 83 -6.62 5.54 10.19
C VAL A 83 -7.11 5.76 11.61
N PHE A 84 -7.60 4.70 12.27
CA PHE A 84 -8.27 4.76 13.58
C PHE A 84 -9.33 5.88 13.73
N ALA A 85 -10.07 6.19 12.67
CA ALA A 85 -11.17 7.15 12.71
C ALA A 85 -12.42 6.54 13.39
N GLY A 86 -12.37 6.36 14.72
CA GLY A 86 -13.47 5.82 15.52
C GLY A 86 -13.44 4.30 15.71
N GLU A 87 -14.61 3.71 15.94
CA GLU A 87 -14.78 2.26 16.12
C GLU A 87 -14.50 1.52 14.80
N PRO A 88 -13.47 0.67 14.72
CA PRO A 88 -13.01 0.16 13.45
C PRO A 88 -13.90 -0.94 12.88
N VAL A 89 -14.41 -1.85 13.73
CA VAL A 89 -15.22 -3.00 13.28
C VAL A 89 -16.69 -2.60 13.21
N VAL A 90 -17.24 -2.61 11.99
CA VAL A 90 -18.64 -2.21 11.73
C VAL A 90 -19.55 -3.36 11.32
N GLY A 91 -19.00 -4.56 11.19
CA GLY A 91 -19.76 -5.76 10.86
C GLY A 91 -18.88 -6.95 10.53
N THR A 92 -19.48 -7.92 9.86
CA THR A 92 -18.80 -9.14 9.39
C THR A 92 -19.10 -9.37 7.91
N TRP A 93 -18.18 -10.06 7.25
CA TRP A 93 -18.40 -10.68 5.95
C TRP A 93 -18.21 -12.20 6.10
N SER A 94 -18.40 -12.96 5.03
CA SER A 94 -18.42 -14.43 5.09
C SER A 94 -17.16 -15.06 5.70
N ALA A 95 -16.02 -14.35 5.71
CA ALA A 95 -14.74 -14.88 6.19
C ALA A 95 -14.14 -14.12 7.39
N GLY A 96 -14.75 -13.02 7.86
CA GLY A 96 -14.11 -12.17 8.86
C GLY A 96 -14.82 -10.86 9.19
N HIS A 97 -14.05 -9.86 9.60
CA HIS A 97 -14.54 -8.55 10.03
C HIS A 97 -14.59 -7.52 8.88
N LEU A 98 -15.60 -6.66 8.89
CA LEU A 98 -15.69 -5.47 8.04
C LEU A 98 -15.20 -4.25 8.81
N LEU A 99 -14.30 -3.47 8.19
CA LEU A 99 -13.66 -2.31 8.80
C LEU A 99 -14.11 -1.00 8.15
N ALA A 100 -14.48 0.00 8.96
CA ALA A 100 -14.79 1.35 8.46
C ALA A 100 -13.55 2.26 8.37
N THR A 101 -12.46 1.92 9.07
CA THR A 101 -11.20 2.66 9.06
C THR A 101 -10.04 1.68 9.16
N ARG A 102 -8.86 2.06 8.65
CA ARG A 102 -7.66 1.23 8.84
C ARG A 102 -7.38 1.06 10.32
N ALA A 103 -7.11 -0.18 10.71
CA ALA A 103 -7.03 -0.58 12.11
C ALA A 103 -6.14 -1.80 12.29
N CYS A 104 -5.61 -1.98 13.50
CA CYS A 104 -4.78 -3.13 13.84
C CYS A 104 -4.99 -3.52 15.32
N PRO A 105 -4.88 -4.81 15.68
CA PRO A 105 -5.13 -5.30 17.04
C PRO A 105 -3.90 -5.12 17.96
N GLY A 106 -3.20 -3.98 17.85
CA GLY A 106 -1.95 -3.70 18.57
C GLY A 106 -0.66 -4.19 17.89
N ASP A 107 -0.77 -5.01 16.84
CA ASP A 107 0.30 -5.31 15.90
C ASP A 107 -0.14 -4.77 14.54
N CYS A 108 0.62 -3.89 13.91
CA CYS A 108 0.24 -3.32 12.62
C CYS A 108 0.92 -4.02 11.43
N SER A 109 1.81 -4.97 11.68
CA SER A 109 2.46 -5.77 10.64
C SER A 109 1.49 -6.78 10.00
N TYR A 110 1.71 -7.14 8.73
CA TYR A 110 0.96 -8.23 8.08
C TYR A 110 1.76 -8.96 7.00
N GLU A 111 1.88 -8.40 5.79
CA GLU A 111 2.75 -8.90 4.72
C GLU A 111 3.74 -7.80 4.35
N SER A 112 5.01 -8.17 4.18
CA SER A 112 6.05 -7.22 3.78
C SER A 112 5.72 -6.60 2.43
N PHE A 113 5.66 -5.27 2.36
CA PHE A 113 5.70 -4.59 1.08
C PHE A 113 7.15 -4.59 0.58
N VAL A 114 7.41 -5.14 -0.60
CA VAL A 114 8.76 -5.19 -1.21
C VAL A 114 8.69 -4.78 -2.66
N PHE A 115 9.37 -3.69 -3.00
CA PHE A 115 9.41 -3.13 -4.34
C PHE A 115 10.87 -2.80 -4.72
N PRO A 116 11.61 -3.76 -5.30
CA PRO A 116 12.99 -3.52 -5.71
C PRO A 116 13.03 -2.74 -7.02
N ARG A 117 14.12 -2.03 -7.29
CA ARG A 117 14.36 -1.38 -8.59
C ARG A 117 14.54 -2.39 -9.72
N VAL A 118 15.26 -3.48 -9.41
CA VAL A 118 15.51 -4.60 -10.34
C VAL A 118 14.78 -5.83 -9.80
N HIS A 119 13.81 -6.34 -10.56
CA HIS A 119 13.14 -7.60 -10.25
C HIS A 119 14.06 -8.77 -10.59
N VAL A 120 14.28 -9.67 -9.63
CA VAL A 120 14.97 -10.93 -9.84
C VAL A 120 13.91 -12.03 -9.83
N PRO A 121 13.44 -12.48 -11.01
CA PRO A 121 12.36 -13.44 -11.08
C PRO A 121 12.82 -14.83 -10.64
N HIS A 122 11.95 -15.55 -9.93
CA HIS A 122 12.13 -16.97 -9.68
C HIS A 122 11.92 -17.80 -10.95
N GLU A 123 12.44 -19.03 -10.98
CA GLU A 123 12.41 -19.91 -12.17
C GLU A 123 11.00 -20.22 -12.68
N TRP A 124 10.00 -20.21 -11.79
CA TRP A 124 8.59 -20.45 -12.12
C TRP A 124 7.84 -19.20 -12.55
N GLU A 125 8.38 -18.01 -12.29
CA GLU A 125 7.71 -16.77 -12.68
C GLU A 125 7.76 -16.57 -14.19
N ARG A 126 6.68 -16.04 -14.73
CA ARG A 126 6.57 -15.64 -16.12
C ARG A 126 6.03 -14.20 -16.16
N PRO A 127 6.58 -13.34 -17.03
CA PRO A 127 6.00 -12.03 -17.22
C PRO A 127 4.65 -12.15 -17.92
N ASP A 128 3.83 -11.10 -17.82
CA ASP A 128 2.62 -10.96 -18.61
C ASP A 128 2.93 -10.74 -20.10
N GLU A 129 1.88 -10.62 -20.93
CA GLU A 129 2.00 -10.39 -22.37
C GLU A 129 2.75 -9.10 -22.74
N ARG A 130 2.87 -8.15 -21.80
CA ARG A 130 3.61 -6.89 -21.95
C ARG A 130 5.02 -6.95 -21.37
N GLY A 131 5.50 -8.12 -20.96
CA GLY A 131 6.84 -8.29 -20.39
C GLY A 131 6.96 -7.82 -18.93
N ARG A 132 5.85 -7.63 -18.22
CA ARG A 132 5.81 -7.11 -16.84
C ARG A 132 5.73 -8.24 -15.82
N TRP A 133 6.38 -8.07 -14.68
CA TRP A 133 6.50 -9.05 -13.60
C TRP A 133 5.55 -8.73 -12.46
N PHE A 134 4.94 -9.78 -11.94
CA PHE A 134 3.94 -9.72 -10.88
C PHE A 134 4.56 -9.44 -9.51
N GLY A 135 3.91 -8.60 -8.72
CA GLY A 135 4.11 -8.46 -7.29
C GLY A 135 2.79 -8.14 -6.59
N PHE A 136 2.75 -8.36 -5.29
CA PHE A 136 1.57 -8.08 -4.48
C PHE A 136 1.94 -7.82 -3.02
N CYS A 137 1.02 -7.21 -2.28
CA CYS A 137 1.11 -7.05 -0.83
C CYS A 137 -0.31 -7.07 -0.25
N LYS A 138 -0.57 -8.05 0.60
CA LYS A 138 -1.75 -8.12 1.45
C LYS A 138 -1.50 -7.19 2.61
N THR A 139 -2.37 -6.22 2.79
CA THR A 139 -2.25 -5.27 3.88
C THR A 139 -3.27 -5.54 4.97
N ALA A 140 -4.31 -6.32 4.66
CA ALA A 140 -5.44 -6.58 5.55
C ALA A 140 -6.08 -5.28 6.08
N PHE A 141 -6.01 -4.21 5.28
CA PHE A 141 -6.47 -2.86 5.62
C PHE A 141 -5.88 -2.36 6.96
N ARG A 142 -4.66 -2.81 7.30
CA ARG A 142 -3.90 -2.30 8.46
C ARG A 142 -3.40 -0.89 8.18
N PRO A 143 -3.02 -0.11 9.21
CA PRO A 143 -2.62 1.29 9.06
C PRO A 143 -1.55 1.55 7.99
N TYR A 144 -0.55 0.67 7.84
CA TYR A 144 0.50 0.83 6.83
C TYR A 144 0.02 0.67 5.38
N ASP A 145 -1.22 0.18 5.17
CA ASP A 145 -1.90 0.17 3.87
C ASP A 145 -1.95 1.57 3.23
N LEU A 146 -2.06 2.63 4.04
CA LEU A 146 -1.99 4.00 3.55
C LEU A 146 -0.66 4.29 2.84
N ALA A 147 0.45 3.77 3.36
CA ALA A 147 1.76 3.92 2.73
C ALA A 147 1.92 3.03 1.49
N VAL A 148 1.36 1.81 1.50
CA VAL A 148 1.37 0.92 0.33
C VAL A 148 0.62 1.54 -0.85
N THR A 149 -0.61 2.00 -0.62
CA THR A 149 -1.45 2.63 -1.66
C THR A 149 -0.82 3.93 -2.17
N ALA A 150 -0.28 4.77 -1.29
CA ALA A 150 0.45 5.97 -1.68
C ALA A 150 1.71 5.66 -2.51
N PHE A 151 2.50 4.66 -2.11
CA PHE A 151 3.68 4.25 -2.88
C PHE A 151 3.30 3.77 -4.28
N LEU A 152 2.29 2.91 -4.40
CA LEU A 152 1.85 2.37 -5.69
C LEU A 152 1.29 3.46 -6.60
N LEU A 153 0.60 4.47 -6.06
CA LEU A 153 0.18 5.65 -6.82
C LEU A 153 1.39 6.45 -7.33
N VAL A 154 2.38 6.72 -6.47
CA VAL A 154 3.62 7.40 -6.88
C VAL A 154 4.36 6.60 -7.96
N ALA A 155 4.47 5.29 -7.80
CA ALA A 155 5.06 4.41 -8.82
C ALA A 155 4.27 4.47 -10.14
N LYS A 156 2.94 4.45 -10.08
CA LYS A 156 2.06 4.60 -11.26
C LYS A 156 2.29 5.94 -11.98
N ARG A 157 2.49 7.02 -11.22
CA ARG A 157 2.81 8.35 -11.78
C ARG A 157 4.09 8.36 -12.59
N HIS A 158 5.17 7.80 -12.05
CA HIS A 158 6.50 7.85 -12.69
C HIS A 158 6.66 6.83 -13.81
N LEU A 159 6.00 5.67 -13.71
CA LEU A 159 6.15 4.57 -14.67
C LEU A 159 5.08 4.57 -15.77
N GLY A 160 3.92 5.20 -15.54
CA GLY A 160 2.82 5.25 -16.50
C GLY A 160 2.31 3.85 -16.86
N ASP A 161 2.37 3.48 -18.14
CA ASP A 161 1.90 2.18 -18.64
C ASP A 161 2.90 1.03 -18.40
N ARG A 162 4.13 1.36 -17.99
CA ARG A 162 5.14 0.35 -17.61
C ARG A 162 4.82 -0.33 -16.29
N ILE A 163 3.84 0.17 -15.55
CA ILE A 163 3.23 -0.49 -14.39
C ILE A 163 1.71 -0.56 -14.53
N ALA A 164 1.13 -1.73 -14.29
CA ALA A 164 -0.28 -1.87 -13.94
C ALA A 164 -0.37 -2.03 -12.42
N VAL A 165 -1.32 -1.35 -11.78
CA VAL A 165 -1.60 -1.44 -10.35
C VAL A 165 -3.06 -1.83 -10.21
N ALA A 166 -3.33 -2.87 -9.43
CA ALA A 166 -4.68 -3.36 -9.17
C ALA A 166 -4.88 -3.60 -7.66
N THR A 167 -6.13 -3.77 -7.24
CA THR A 167 -6.52 -3.89 -5.83
C THR A 167 -7.76 -4.75 -5.69
N ASP A 168 -7.92 -5.39 -4.53
CA ASP A 168 -9.18 -6.01 -4.12
C ASP A 168 -10.25 -4.98 -3.71
N GLY A 169 -9.88 -3.70 -3.56
CA GLY A 169 -10.73 -2.62 -3.07
C GLY A 169 -11.39 -1.76 -4.13
N GLU A 170 -12.07 -0.72 -3.64
CA GLU A 170 -12.76 0.29 -4.44
C GLU A 170 -12.06 1.65 -4.34
N ASP A 171 -12.50 2.61 -5.17
CA ASP A 171 -11.88 3.93 -5.27
C ASP A 171 -11.85 4.71 -3.95
N GLU A 172 -12.91 4.56 -3.16
CA GLU A 172 -13.04 5.13 -1.83
C GLU A 172 -11.95 4.66 -0.86
N HIS A 173 -11.55 3.39 -0.92
CA HIS A 173 -10.52 2.83 -0.03
C HIS A 173 -9.13 3.43 -0.34
N TRP A 174 -8.95 3.96 -1.54
CA TRP A 174 -7.74 4.63 -2.01
C TRP A 174 -7.76 6.15 -1.80
N PHE A 175 -8.90 6.72 -1.40
CA PHE A 175 -9.09 8.17 -1.32
C PHE A 175 -8.05 8.86 -0.42
N ASP A 176 -7.74 8.28 0.73
CA ASP A 176 -6.76 8.86 1.67
C ASP A 176 -5.38 9.03 1.04
N ALA A 177 -4.91 8.01 0.31
CA ALA A 177 -3.61 8.05 -0.36
C ALA A 177 -3.61 9.03 -1.54
N LYS A 178 -4.72 9.08 -2.31
CA LYS A 178 -4.90 10.04 -3.41
C LYS A 178 -4.88 11.48 -2.91
N LEU A 179 -5.64 11.75 -1.85
CA LEU A 179 -5.70 13.07 -1.21
C LEU A 179 -4.34 13.46 -0.65
N LEU A 180 -3.67 12.54 0.06
CA LEU A 180 -2.34 12.78 0.61
C LEU A 180 -1.32 13.13 -0.48
N CYS A 181 -1.25 12.33 -1.55
CA CYS A 181 -0.36 12.62 -2.68
C CYS A 181 -0.71 13.97 -3.31
N GLN A 182 -1.99 14.29 -3.45
CA GLN A 182 -2.41 15.57 -4.04
C GLN A 182 -1.94 16.76 -3.22
N LEU A 183 -2.05 16.68 -1.90
CA LEU A 183 -1.67 17.76 -0.99
C LEU A 183 -0.14 17.94 -0.93
N GLU A 184 0.62 16.85 -0.89
CA GLU A 184 2.08 16.90 -0.67
C GLU A 184 2.90 16.94 -1.96
N LEU A 185 2.40 16.36 -3.05
CA LEU A 185 3.13 16.17 -4.31
C LEU A 185 2.50 16.94 -5.49
N GLY A 186 1.29 17.49 -5.30
CA GLY A 186 0.56 18.21 -6.35
C GLY A 186 -0.13 17.31 -7.38
N TYR A 187 -0.13 16.00 -7.17
CA TYR A 187 -0.83 15.01 -8.01
C TYR A 187 -1.37 13.88 -7.13
N GLY A 188 -2.46 13.26 -7.53
CA GLY A 188 -3.03 12.10 -6.85
C GLY A 188 -4.53 11.98 -7.04
N LEU A 189 -5.23 13.12 -7.05
CA LEU A 189 -6.66 13.11 -7.29
C LEU A 189 -6.99 12.79 -8.75
N GLU A 190 -6.09 12.96 -9.72
CA GLU A 190 -6.34 12.55 -11.11
C GLU A 190 -6.36 11.02 -11.34
N TYR A 191 -6.24 10.22 -10.29
CA TYR A 191 -6.31 8.77 -10.35
C TYR A 191 -7.62 8.26 -9.75
N ALA A 192 -8.11 7.15 -10.30
CA ALA A 192 -9.24 6.43 -9.77
C ALA A 192 -9.02 4.93 -9.85
N VAL A 193 -9.64 4.18 -8.94
CA VAL A 193 -9.77 2.72 -9.08
C VAL A 193 -11.04 2.44 -9.87
N VAL A 194 -10.89 1.81 -11.04
CA VAL A 194 -11.99 1.43 -11.94
C VAL A 194 -11.85 -0.06 -12.21
N GLU A 195 -12.90 -0.83 -11.90
CA GLU A 195 -12.89 -2.30 -12.05
C GLU A 195 -11.67 -2.97 -11.38
N GLY A 196 -11.24 -2.43 -10.24
CA GLY A 196 -10.09 -2.93 -9.48
C GLY A 196 -8.72 -2.46 -9.98
N GLU A 197 -8.63 -1.65 -11.03
CA GLU A 197 -7.37 -1.11 -11.55
C GLU A 197 -7.20 0.39 -11.26
N LEU A 198 -6.00 0.80 -10.85
CA LEU A 198 -5.66 2.21 -10.68
C LEU A 198 -5.34 2.85 -12.04
N VAL A 199 -6.27 3.66 -12.53
CA VAL A 199 -6.20 4.37 -13.80
C VAL A 199 -6.08 5.87 -13.58
N ARG A 200 -5.50 6.57 -14.57
CA ARG A 200 -5.51 8.03 -14.62
C ARG A 200 -6.66 8.48 -15.50
N TYR A 201 -7.43 9.47 -15.06
CA TYR A 201 -8.52 10.06 -15.83
C TYR A 201 -8.20 11.46 -16.36
#